data_AF-A0A383EGK4-F1
#
_entry.id   AF-A0A383EGK4-F1
#
_cell.length_a   1.000
_cell.length_b   1.000
_cell.length_c   1.000
_cell.angle_alpha   90.00
_cell.angle_beta   90.00
_cell.angle_gamma   90.00
#
_symmetry.space_group_name_H-M   'P 1'
#
loop_
_entity.id
_entity.type
_entity.pdbx_description
1 polymer ?
#
loop_
_entity_poly.entity_id
_entity_poly.type
_entity_poly.pdbx_seq_one_letter_code
_entity_poly.pdbx_strand_id
1 'polypeptide(L)' 'MTDQRSDTVVRLNVALEGRYRIGRELGGEGGMATVYLVNDLRHERKVAVKVLKVRSPNR' A
#
# COMPACT_ATOMS: atom_id res chain seq x y z
N MET A 1 21.68 1.12 -2.63
CA MET A 1 20.78 1.84 -1.72
C MET A 1 19.37 1.69 -2.27
N THR A 2 18.71 0.58 -1.96
CA THR A 2 17.41 0.19 -2.54
C THR A 2 16.28 0.87 -1.77
N ASP A 3 15.39 1.58 -2.46
CA ASP A 3 14.26 2.27 -1.85
C ASP A 3 13.21 1.24 -1.37
N GLN A 4 13.22 0.95 -0.07
CA GLN A 4 12.31 -0.01 0.58
C GLN A 4 10.82 0.29 0.34
N ARG A 5 10.47 1.55 0.02
CA ARG A 5 9.08 1.96 -0.30
C ARG A 5 8.67 1.46 -1.66
N SER A 6 9.53 1.63 -2.66
CA SER A 6 9.34 1.12 -4.02
C SER A 6 9.12 -0.40 -4.03
N ASP A 7 9.91 -1.15 -3.25
CA ASP A 7 9.76 -2.61 -3.11
C ASP A 7 8.40 -3.03 -2.53
N THR A 8 7.87 -2.25 -1.59
CA THR A 8 6.56 -2.51 -0.97
C THR A 8 5.43 -2.32 -1.98
N VAL A 9 5.47 -1.23 -2.77
CA VAL A 9 4.47 -0.94 -3.80
C VAL A 9 4.48 -2.00 -4.89
N VAL A 10 5.65 -2.48 -5.30
CA VAL A 10 5.77 -3.58 -6.28
C VAL A 10 5.10 -4.84 -5.75
N ARG A 11 5.41 -5.26 -4.51
CA ARG A 11 4.80 -6.45 -3.90
C ARG A 11 3.29 -6.33 -3.74
N LEU A 12 2.78 -5.15 -3.37
CA LEU A 12 1.34 -4.90 -3.25
C LEU A 12 0.63 -4.96 -4.61
N ASN A 13 1.23 -4.40 -5.67
CA ASN A 13 0.66 -4.48 -7.01
C ASN A 13 0.56 -5.93 -7.51
N VAL A 14 1.58 -6.76 -7.25
CA VAL A 14 1.54 -8.19 -7.60
C VAL A 14 0.47 -8.93 -6.79
N ALA A 15 0.43 -8.70 -5.47
CA ALA A 15 -0.51 -9.40 -4.58
C ALA A 15 -1.99 -9.03 -4.83
N LEU A 16 -2.24 -7.85 -5.38
CA LEU A 16 -3.58 -7.31 -5.61
C LEU A 16 -3.93 -7.18 -7.11
N GLU A 17 -3.13 -7.78 -7.98
CA GLU A 17 -3.28 -7.71 -9.42
C GLU A 17 -4.70 -8.11 -9.86
N GLY A 18 -5.21 -7.41 -10.88
CA GLY A 18 -6.55 -7.64 -11.42
C GLY A 18 -7.71 -7.14 -10.55
N ARG A 19 -7.44 -6.64 -9.33
CA ARG A 19 -8.48 -6.06 -8.45
C ARG A 19 -8.18 -4.62 -8.07
N TYR A 20 -6.93 -4.36 -7.70
CA TYR A 20 -6.49 -3.05 -7.23
C TYR A 20 -5.18 -2.66 -7.90
N ARG A 21 -5.11 -1.42 -8.40
CA ARG A 21 -3.87 -0.83 -8.89
C ARG A 21 -3.38 0.20 -7.88
N ILE A 22 -2.23 -0.06 -7.25
CA ILE A 22 -1.63 0.85 -6.27
C ILE A 22 -1.08 2.07 -7.02
N GLY A 23 -1.51 3.26 -6.60
CA GLY A 23 -1.03 4.54 -7.07
C GLY A 23 -0.01 5.13 -6.09
N ARG A 24 -0.17 6.43 -5.78
CA ARG A 24 0.73 7.17 -4.89
C ARG A 24 0.36 7.05 -3.42
N GLU A 25 1.34 7.25 -2.55
CA GLU A 25 1.10 7.48 -1.13
C GLU A 25 0.28 8.77 -0.91
N LEU A 26 -0.70 8.74 -0.01
CA LEU A 26 -1.52 9.88 0.38
C LEU A 26 -1.06 10.51 1.70
N GLY A 27 -0.23 9.81 2.47
CA GLY A 27 0.28 10.24 3.77
C GLY A 27 0.04 9.18 4.85
N GLY A 28 0.92 9.16 5.86
CA GLY A 28 0.89 8.16 6.93
C GLY A 28 2.06 8.35 7.89
N GLU A 29 2.11 9.52 8.53
CA GLU A 29 3.23 9.88 9.42
C GLU A 29 3.08 9.36 10.86
N GLY A 30 1.92 8.78 11.20
CA GLY A 30 1.79 8.01 12.43
C GLY A 30 2.44 6.64 12.25
N GLY A 31 3.41 6.28 13.10
CA GLY A 31 4.26 5.08 12.99
C GLY A 31 3.57 3.70 13.03
N MET A 32 2.29 3.63 12.68
CA MET A 32 1.42 2.46 12.64
C MET A 32 1.02 2.05 11.20
N ALA A 33 0.96 2.96 10.22
CA ALA A 33 0.48 2.63 8.87
C ALA A 33 0.90 3.62 7.77
N THR A 34 0.85 3.17 6.52
CA THR A 34 0.99 4.00 5.31
C THR A 34 -0.29 3.92 4.48
N VAL A 35 -0.79 5.05 3.97
CA VAL A 35 -2.02 5.10 3.15
C VAL A 35 -1.67 5.34 1.69
N TYR A 36 -2.23 4.52 0.80
CA TYR A 36 -2.07 4.62 -0.65
C TYR A 36 -3.39 4.97 -1.33
N LEU A 37 -3.32 5.80 -2.36
CA LEU A 37 -4.38 5.94 -3.35
C LEU A 37 -4.36 4.72 -4.26
N VAL A 38 -5.50 4.12 -4.49
CA VAL A 38 -5.65 2.89 -5.26
C VAL A 38 -6.82 3.01 -6.23
N ASN A 39 -6.67 2.47 -7.43
CA ASN A 39 -7.81 2.29 -8.34
C ASN A 39 -8.42 0.91 -8.12
N ASP A 40 -9.68 0.87 -7.70
CA ASP A 40 -10.49 -0.35 -7.67
C ASP A 40 -10.99 -0.64 -9.08
N LEU A 41 -10.44 -1.69 -9.69
CA LEU A 41 -10.75 -2.04 -11.09
C LEU A 41 -12.14 -2.67 -11.23
N ARG A 42 -12.70 -3.23 -10.15
CA ARG A 42 -14.02 -3.86 -10.16
C ARG A 42 -15.14 -2.83 -10.12
N HIS A 43 -14.92 -1.73 -9.38
CA HIS A 43 -15.94 -0.69 -9.16
C HIS A 43 -15.59 0.63 -9.85
N GLU A 44 -14.51 0.66 -10.64
CA GLU A 44 -14.03 1.81 -11.42
C GLU A 44 -13.89 3.11 -10.60
N ARG A 45 -13.46 2.99 -9.33
CA ARG A 45 -13.36 4.13 -8.42
C ARG A 45 -12.01 4.20 -7.70
N LYS A 46 -11.67 5.41 -7.27
CA LYS A 46 -10.50 5.66 -6.43
C LYS A 46 -10.84 5.35 -4.97
N VAL A 47 -10.01 4.53 -4.32
CA VAL A 47 -10.13 4.15 -2.91
C VAL A 47 -8.81 4.41 -2.17
N ALA A 48 -8.88 4.57 -0.85
CA ALA A 48 -7.71 4.64 0.01
C ALA A 48 -7.46 3.28 0.67
N VAL A 49 -6.25 2.76 0.55
CA VAL A 49 -5.82 1.51 1.20
C VAL A 49 -4.81 1.84 2.29
N LYS A 50 -5.13 1.47 3.54
CA LYS A 50 -4.26 1.63 4.71
C LYS A 50 -3.47 0.34 4.93
N VAL A 51 -2.17 0.38 4.69
CA VAL A 51 -1.25 -0.74 4.90
C VAL A 51 -0.65 -0.59 6.30
N LEU A 52 -0.93 -1.54 7.18
CA LEU A 52 -0.41 -1.52 8.55
C LEU A 52 1.06 -1.93 8.54
N LYS A 53 1.89 -1.21 9.29
CA LYS A 53 3.25 -1.66 9.60
C LYS A 53 3.14 -2.72 10.68
N VAL A 54 3.39 -3.97 10.31
CA VAL A 54 3.52 -5.04 11.31
C VAL A 54 4.73 -4.70 12.16
N ARG A 55 4.49 -4.19 13.37
CA ARG A 55 5.49 -4.28 14.43
C ARG A 55 5.41 -5.72 14.89
N SER A 56 6.43 -6.51 14.60
CA SER A 56 6.59 -7.80 15.29
C SER A 56 6.48 -7.51 16.78
N PRO A 57 5.50 -8.06 17.51
CA PRO A 57 5.59 -8.04 18.96
C PRO A 57 6.88 -8.80 19.28
N ASN A 58 7.70 -8.15 20.10
CA ASN A 58 8.99 -8.57 20.61
C ASN A 58 9.23 -10.09 20.56
N ARG A 59 10.33 -10.51 19.92
CA ARG A 59 10.88 -11.87 20.13
C ARG A 59 11.42 -11.98 21.55
#